data_AF-A0A1F9A4G8-F1
#
_entry.id   AF-A0A1F9A4G8-F1
#
_cell.length_a   1.000
_cell.length_b   1.000
_cell.length_c   1.000
_cell.angle_alpha   90.00
_cell.angle_beta   90.00
_cell.angle_gamma   90.00
#
_symmetry.space_group_name_H-M   'P 1'
#
loop_
_entity.id
_entity.type
_entity.pdbx_description
1 polymer ?
#
loop_
_entity_poly.entity_id
_entity_poly.type
_entity_poly.pdbx_seq_one_letter_code
_entity_poly.pdbx_strand_id
1 'polypeptide(L)'
;IARTMPQTPFWPQLPKHSFLESMTIQVSPGLPFLKVEEEKGKVFFDATLDKARELEKVYNFYLTGDTNSYPIPPAYAGGLEGMMRYLKENQHLPLRFFKGQIVGPITFGLSIQDNDGKDIIHNEVVFDAVMKGLLLRGRWIIQRMKTIAEEVILFIDEPGLSGFGSAFFSVDASTITGRLNEMIEEFQAQGVWVGVHCCGNTDWSLLLRTKADIINFDAWGFFERFSLYPEALNDFLSRHGVLAWGIVPTAEFTGKETVEALREKLERGFHELSG
;
A
#
# COMPACT_ATOMS: atom_id res chain seq x y z
N ILE A 1 11.93 -0.79 -16.16
CA ILE A 1 12.04 -0.31 -14.75
C ILE A 1 13.49 0.05 -14.44
N ALA A 2 14.40 -0.90 -14.24
CA ALA A 2 15.80 -0.58 -13.87
C ALA A 2 16.53 0.33 -14.87
N ARG A 3 16.21 0.25 -16.19
CA ARG A 3 16.78 1.17 -17.19
C ARG A 3 16.36 2.63 -17.01
N THR A 4 15.12 2.89 -16.60
CA THR A 4 14.55 4.24 -16.52
C THR A 4 14.60 4.82 -15.11
N MET A 5 14.63 3.96 -14.09
CA MET A 5 14.76 4.33 -12.67
C MET A 5 15.86 3.47 -12.02
N PRO A 6 17.13 3.65 -12.39
CA PRO A 6 18.22 2.80 -11.92
C PRO A 6 18.55 3.01 -10.42
N GLN A 7 18.26 4.20 -9.87
CA GLN A 7 18.51 4.51 -8.46
C GLN A 7 17.37 4.04 -7.54
N THR A 8 16.14 3.95 -8.06
CA THR A 8 14.95 3.57 -7.29
C THR A 8 14.06 2.64 -8.14
N PRO A 9 14.55 1.45 -8.55
CA PRO A 9 13.68 0.47 -9.17
C PRO A 9 12.55 0.07 -8.21
N PHE A 10 11.42 -0.35 -8.76
CA PHE A 10 10.28 -0.80 -7.99
C PHE A 10 9.93 -2.26 -8.31
N TRP A 11 9.34 -2.95 -7.35
CA TRP A 11 8.68 -4.24 -7.55
C TRP A 11 7.41 -4.04 -8.41
N PRO A 12 7.37 -4.53 -9.66
CA PRO A 12 6.15 -4.50 -10.45
C PRO A 12 5.16 -5.57 -9.94
N GLN A 13 3.91 -5.18 -9.67
CA GLN A 13 2.80 -6.14 -9.61
C GLN A 13 2.25 -6.34 -11.03
N LEU A 14 2.07 -7.59 -11.44
CA LEU A 14 1.65 -7.93 -12.80
C LEU A 14 0.27 -8.64 -12.84
N PRO A 15 -0.82 -8.01 -12.34
CA PRO A 15 -2.13 -8.67 -12.24
C PRO A 15 -2.72 -9.11 -13.58
N LYS A 16 -2.33 -8.45 -14.69
CA LYS A 16 -2.73 -8.86 -16.05
C LYS A 16 -1.98 -10.11 -16.56
N HIS A 17 -0.81 -10.39 -16.01
CA HIS A 17 -0.04 -11.59 -16.31
C HIS A 17 -0.45 -12.75 -15.39
N SER A 18 -0.60 -12.48 -14.10
CA SER A 18 -1.12 -13.44 -13.11
C SER A 18 -2.04 -12.71 -12.14
N PHE A 19 -3.31 -13.11 -12.09
CA PHE A 19 -4.28 -12.52 -11.17
C PHE A 19 -3.88 -12.69 -9.70
N LEU A 20 -3.01 -13.67 -9.39
CA LEU A 20 -2.45 -13.89 -8.05
C LEU A 20 -1.62 -12.68 -7.56
N GLU A 21 -1.13 -11.86 -8.49
CA GLU A 21 -0.44 -10.60 -8.18
C GLU A 21 -1.40 -9.41 -8.01
N SER A 22 -2.71 -9.62 -8.04
CA SER A 22 -3.69 -8.58 -7.70
C SER A 22 -3.53 -8.16 -6.24
N MET A 23 -3.64 -6.86 -5.99
CA MET A 23 -3.38 -6.21 -4.70
C MET A 23 -3.89 -7.00 -3.47
N THR A 24 -5.18 -7.33 -3.41
CA THR A 24 -5.77 -8.09 -2.29
C THR A 24 -5.34 -9.57 -2.30
N ILE A 25 -5.33 -10.22 -3.46
CA ILE A 25 -5.04 -11.65 -3.59
C ILE A 25 -3.60 -11.95 -3.19
N GLN A 26 -2.65 -11.11 -3.60
CA GLN A 26 -1.22 -11.29 -3.39
C GLN A 26 -0.84 -11.54 -1.92
N VAL A 27 -1.48 -10.83 -1.00
CA VAL A 27 -1.15 -10.89 0.44
C VAL A 27 -2.02 -11.88 1.21
N SER A 28 -3.06 -12.44 0.59
CA SER A 28 -4.10 -13.22 1.27
C SER A 28 -3.72 -14.65 1.69
N PRO A 29 -2.87 -15.41 0.98
CA PRO A 29 -2.58 -16.80 1.33
C PRO A 29 -2.06 -16.97 2.76
N GLY A 30 -2.81 -17.69 3.60
CA GLY A 30 -2.45 -17.97 4.99
C GLY A 30 -2.78 -16.86 5.98
N LEU A 31 -3.38 -15.74 5.56
CA LEU A 31 -3.96 -14.76 6.48
C LEU A 31 -5.12 -15.39 7.27
N PRO A 32 -5.33 -14.96 8.53
CA PRO A 32 -6.34 -15.58 9.38
C PRO A 32 -7.73 -15.36 8.81
N PHE A 33 -8.58 -16.39 8.93
CA PHE A 33 -9.97 -16.38 8.45
C PHE A 33 -10.15 -16.30 6.93
N LEU A 34 -9.09 -16.37 6.13
CA LEU A 34 -9.19 -16.18 4.68
C LEU A 34 -8.86 -17.46 3.91
N LYS A 35 -9.61 -17.67 2.84
CA LYS A 35 -9.34 -18.69 1.83
C LYS A 35 -9.25 -18.06 0.45
N VAL A 36 -8.19 -18.40 -0.28
CA VAL A 36 -8.03 -18.03 -1.68
C VAL A 36 -8.61 -19.14 -2.55
N GLU A 37 -9.60 -18.79 -3.37
CA GLU A 37 -10.10 -19.68 -4.42
C GLU A 37 -9.46 -19.27 -5.74
N GLU A 38 -8.30 -19.88 -6.04
CA GLU A 38 -7.51 -19.55 -7.23
C GLU A 38 -8.32 -19.71 -8.53
N GLU A 39 -9.12 -20.78 -8.65
CA GLU A 39 -9.98 -21.02 -9.82
C GLU A 39 -10.96 -19.88 -10.11
N LYS A 40 -11.42 -19.17 -9.07
CA LYS A 40 -12.35 -18.05 -9.18
C LYS A 40 -11.66 -16.68 -9.14
N GLY A 41 -10.35 -16.66 -8.88
CA GLY A 41 -9.59 -15.42 -8.71
C GLY A 41 -10.10 -14.55 -7.57
N LYS A 42 -10.49 -15.16 -6.44
CA LYS A 42 -11.12 -14.45 -5.33
C LYS A 42 -10.61 -14.90 -3.97
N VAL A 43 -10.76 -14.01 -2.99
CA VAL A 43 -10.49 -14.25 -1.57
C VAL A 43 -11.82 -14.16 -0.85
N PHE A 44 -12.07 -15.10 0.06
CA PHE A 44 -13.30 -15.14 0.85
C PHE A 44 -12.99 -15.34 2.32
N PHE A 45 -13.88 -14.85 3.17
CA PHE A 45 -13.92 -15.21 4.57
C PHE A 45 -14.33 -16.69 4.71
N ASP A 46 -13.57 -17.45 5.48
CA ASP A 46 -13.83 -18.86 5.76
C ASP A 46 -14.21 -19.05 7.23
N ALA A 47 -15.51 -19.07 7.48
CA ALA A 47 -16.07 -19.27 8.80
C ALA A 47 -16.01 -20.71 9.32
N THR A 48 -15.56 -21.66 8.48
CA THR A 48 -15.37 -23.06 8.91
C THR A 48 -14.08 -23.24 9.70
N LEU A 49 -13.19 -22.24 9.65
CA LEU A 49 -11.94 -22.23 10.40
C LEU A 49 -12.19 -22.06 11.91
N ASP A 50 -11.37 -22.75 12.71
CA ASP A 50 -11.42 -22.62 14.17
C ASP A 50 -10.92 -21.24 14.59
N LYS A 51 -11.85 -20.41 15.08
CA LYS A 51 -11.56 -19.03 15.50
C LYS A 51 -10.48 -18.94 16.57
N ALA A 52 -10.49 -19.82 17.58
CA ALA A 52 -9.50 -19.76 18.65
C ALA A 52 -8.10 -20.07 18.09
N ARG A 53 -8.01 -21.08 17.23
CA ARG A 53 -6.77 -21.49 16.58
C ARG A 53 -6.21 -20.42 15.64
N GLU A 54 -7.05 -19.79 14.83
CA GLU A 54 -6.63 -18.73 13.89
C GLU A 54 -6.07 -17.52 14.64
N LEU A 55 -6.74 -17.10 15.72
CA LEU A 55 -6.27 -16.01 16.59
C LEU A 55 -4.96 -16.39 17.28
N GLU A 56 -4.91 -17.54 17.96
CA GLU A 56 -3.70 -18.00 18.66
C GLU A 56 -2.49 -18.04 17.72
N LYS A 57 -2.67 -18.60 16.52
CA LYS A 57 -1.62 -18.69 15.51
C LYS A 57 -1.08 -17.31 15.13
N VAL A 58 -1.94 -16.39 14.68
CA VAL A 58 -1.46 -15.09 14.18
C VAL A 58 -0.85 -14.24 15.28
N TYR A 59 -1.44 -14.22 16.48
CA TYR A 59 -0.90 -13.44 17.60
C TYR A 59 0.42 -14.03 18.12
N ASN A 60 0.55 -15.35 18.19
CA ASN A 60 1.81 -15.97 18.59
C ASN A 60 2.95 -15.57 17.64
N PHE A 61 2.75 -15.64 16.32
CA PHE A 61 3.76 -15.21 15.36
C PHE A 61 4.01 -13.70 15.39
N TYR A 62 2.96 -12.89 15.57
CA TYR A 62 3.12 -11.44 15.69
C TYR A 62 3.96 -11.04 16.92
N LEU A 63 3.67 -11.63 18.08
CA LEU A 63 4.35 -11.37 19.35
C LEU A 63 5.79 -11.88 19.37
N THR A 64 6.06 -13.03 18.72
CA THR A 64 7.42 -13.57 18.59
C THR A 64 8.23 -12.91 17.47
N GLY A 65 7.57 -12.13 16.60
CA GLY A 65 8.21 -11.48 15.45
C GLY A 65 8.55 -12.43 14.31
N ASP A 66 7.99 -13.64 14.27
CA ASP A 66 8.28 -14.63 13.24
C ASP A 66 7.52 -14.33 11.93
N THR A 67 8.20 -13.61 11.04
CA THR A 67 7.72 -13.26 9.70
C THR A 67 7.78 -14.43 8.72
N ASN A 68 8.62 -15.44 8.97
CA ASN A 68 8.79 -16.58 8.05
C ASN A 68 7.58 -17.50 8.02
N SER A 69 6.68 -17.37 9.01
CA SER A 69 5.39 -18.04 9.05
C SER A 69 4.32 -17.38 8.18
N TYR A 70 4.57 -16.19 7.62
CA TYR A 70 3.68 -15.48 6.69
C TYR A 70 4.38 -15.05 5.38
N PRO A 71 5.05 -15.96 4.65
CA PRO A 71 5.71 -15.60 3.40
C PRO A 71 4.68 -15.36 2.30
N ILE A 72 4.94 -14.45 1.35
CA ILE A 72 4.17 -14.46 0.10
C ILE A 72 4.64 -15.68 -0.71
N PRO A 73 3.74 -16.59 -1.12
CA PRO A 73 4.15 -17.69 -1.98
C PRO A 73 4.71 -17.13 -3.31
N PRO A 74 5.80 -17.70 -3.86
CA PRO A 74 6.43 -17.15 -5.07
C PRO A 74 5.48 -16.94 -6.27
N ALA A 75 4.43 -17.78 -6.40
CA ALA A 75 3.42 -17.66 -7.44
C ALA A 75 2.56 -16.38 -7.34
N TYR A 76 2.46 -15.77 -6.16
CA TYR A 76 1.70 -14.55 -5.87
C TYR A 76 2.55 -13.28 -6.00
N ALA A 77 3.87 -13.41 -6.15
CA ALA A 77 4.80 -12.28 -6.24
C ALA A 77 5.87 -12.51 -7.33
N GLY A 78 5.46 -13.00 -8.50
CA GLY A 78 6.35 -13.26 -9.63
C GLY A 78 7.17 -12.01 -10.03
N GLY A 79 6.54 -10.83 -10.03
CA GLY A 79 7.24 -9.58 -10.27
C GLY A 79 8.28 -9.21 -9.21
N LEU A 80 8.09 -9.58 -7.93
CA LEU A 80 9.07 -9.36 -6.87
C LEU A 80 10.27 -10.25 -7.09
N GLU A 81 10.04 -11.56 -7.25
CA GLU A 81 11.09 -12.54 -7.45
C GLU A 81 11.91 -12.23 -8.71
N GLY A 82 11.24 -11.84 -9.80
CA GLY A 82 11.88 -11.43 -11.04
C GLY A 82 12.75 -10.19 -10.87
N MET A 83 12.23 -9.15 -10.21
CA MET A 83 12.99 -7.91 -9.97
C MET A 83 14.16 -8.14 -9.02
N MET A 84 13.96 -8.87 -7.92
CA MET A 84 15.02 -9.22 -6.97
C MET A 84 16.14 -10.01 -7.64
N ARG A 85 15.80 -11.02 -8.46
CA ARG A 85 16.79 -11.78 -9.24
C ARG A 85 17.57 -10.87 -10.17
N TYR A 86 16.87 -10.04 -10.94
CA TYR A 86 17.50 -9.10 -11.86
C TYR A 86 18.47 -8.14 -11.15
N LEU A 87 18.07 -7.56 -10.01
CA LEU A 87 18.93 -6.65 -9.25
C LEU A 87 20.14 -7.38 -8.64
N LYS A 88 20.01 -8.62 -8.17
CA LYS A 88 21.13 -9.44 -7.71
C LYS A 88 22.13 -9.76 -8.82
N GLU A 89 21.67 -9.99 -10.04
CA GLU A 89 22.52 -10.25 -11.21
C GLU A 89 23.16 -8.97 -11.76
N ASN A 90 22.63 -7.78 -11.41
CA ASN A 90 23.04 -6.48 -11.95
C ASN A 90 23.51 -5.51 -10.86
N GLN A 91 24.42 -5.95 -9.98
CA GLN A 91 24.96 -5.15 -8.87
C GLN A 91 25.74 -3.89 -9.29
N HIS A 92 26.03 -3.72 -10.59
CA HIS A 92 26.67 -2.54 -11.14
C HIS A 92 25.71 -1.34 -11.28
N LEU A 93 24.40 -1.54 -11.11
CA LEU A 93 23.43 -0.45 -11.14
C LEU A 93 23.64 0.47 -9.91
N PRO A 94 23.43 1.80 -10.06
CA PRO A 94 23.57 2.77 -8.97
C PRO A 94 22.36 2.73 -8.03
N LEU A 95 22.03 1.54 -7.52
CA LEU A 95 20.87 1.28 -6.68
C LEU A 95 21.00 2.05 -5.36
N ARG A 96 20.05 2.95 -5.09
CA ARG A 96 19.93 3.66 -3.81
C ARG A 96 18.78 3.11 -2.99
N PHE A 97 17.62 2.97 -3.61
CA PHE A 97 16.38 2.52 -2.97
C PHE A 97 15.81 1.33 -3.72
N PHE A 98 15.11 0.44 -3.02
CA PHE A 98 14.20 -0.51 -3.65
C PHE A 98 12.77 -0.22 -3.19
N LYS A 99 11.88 0.14 -4.13
CA LYS A 99 10.48 0.48 -3.84
C LYS A 99 9.58 -0.74 -3.96
N GLY A 100 8.74 -0.96 -2.96
CA GLY A 100 7.73 -2.01 -2.92
C GLY A 100 6.38 -1.43 -2.52
N GLN A 101 5.39 -2.30 -2.44
CA GLN A 101 4.06 -1.93 -1.99
C GLN A 101 3.35 -3.12 -1.34
N ILE A 102 2.35 -2.79 -0.52
CA ILE A 102 1.41 -3.71 0.11
C ILE A 102 0.05 -3.02 0.16
N VAL A 103 -1.02 -3.79 0.05
CA VAL A 103 -2.39 -3.26 0.26
C VAL A 103 -2.54 -2.75 1.69
N GLY A 104 -3.23 -1.61 1.84
CA GLY A 104 -3.54 -1.05 3.13
C GLY A 104 -4.73 -1.69 3.83
N PRO A 105 -4.83 -1.51 5.16
CA PRO A 105 -5.83 -2.18 5.99
C PRO A 105 -7.26 -1.80 5.63
N ILE A 106 -7.52 -0.57 5.17
CA ILE A 106 -8.88 -0.08 4.92
C ILE A 106 -9.40 -0.70 3.62
N THR A 107 -8.62 -0.60 2.54
CA THR A 107 -8.93 -1.24 1.26
C THR A 107 -9.08 -2.74 1.42
N PHE A 108 -8.17 -3.38 2.16
CA PHE A 108 -8.26 -4.82 2.39
C PHE A 108 -9.52 -5.18 3.18
N GLY A 109 -9.78 -4.47 4.27
CA GLY A 109 -10.93 -4.69 5.14
C GLY A 109 -12.29 -4.45 4.49
N LEU A 110 -12.37 -3.53 3.51
CA LEU A 110 -13.56 -3.27 2.70
C LEU A 110 -13.72 -4.26 1.52
N SER A 111 -12.66 -4.99 1.16
CA SER A 111 -12.68 -5.86 -0.02
C SER A 111 -13.22 -7.27 0.23
N ILE A 112 -13.37 -7.66 1.49
CA ILE A 112 -13.78 -9.01 1.90
C ILE A 112 -14.97 -8.89 2.82
N GLN A 113 -16.02 -9.67 2.54
CA GLN A 113 -17.22 -9.76 3.37
C GLN A 113 -17.19 -11.03 4.22
N ASP A 114 -17.69 -10.92 5.44
CA ASP A 114 -17.97 -12.04 6.32
C ASP A 114 -19.27 -12.77 5.93
N ASN A 115 -19.66 -13.78 6.71
CA ASN A 115 -20.87 -14.56 6.45
C ASN A 115 -22.18 -13.76 6.52
N ASP A 116 -22.18 -12.63 7.22
CA ASP A 116 -23.35 -11.76 7.34
C ASP A 116 -23.43 -10.76 6.18
N GLY A 117 -22.50 -10.86 5.21
CA GLY A 117 -22.37 -9.94 4.08
C GLY A 117 -21.81 -8.57 4.48
N LYS A 118 -21.21 -8.46 5.67
CA LYS A 118 -20.58 -7.23 6.15
C LYS A 118 -19.10 -7.27 5.87
N ASP A 119 -18.55 -6.13 5.46
CA ASP A 119 -17.11 -6.00 5.24
C ASP A 119 -16.34 -6.31 6.54
N ILE A 120 -15.26 -7.08 6.45
CA ILE A 120 -14.55 -7.59 7.63
C ILE A 120 -14.03 -6.47 8.53
N ILE A 121 -13.83 -5.24 8.00
CA ILE A 121 -13.45 -4.06 8.78
C ILE A 121 -14.42 -3.73 9.91
N HIS A 122 -15.67 -4.18 9.83
CA HIS A 122 -16.69 -4.00 10.88
C HIS A 122 -16.68 -5.10 11.95
N ASN A 123 -15.88 -6.14 11.76
CA ASN A 123 -15.69 -7.22 12.73
C ASN A 123 -14.33 -7.02 13.42
N GLU A 124 -14.33 -6.32 14.56
CA GLU A 124 -13.09 -5.91 15.25
C GLU A 124 -12.11 -7.06 15.48
N VAL A 125 -12.61 -8.25 15.84
CA VAL A 125 -11.76 -9.42 16.14
C VAL A 125 -11.15 -10.00 14.87
N VAL A 126 -11.94 -10.16 13.81
CA VAL A 126 -11.45 -10.69 12.53
C VAL A 126 -10.50 -9.70 11.89
N PHE A 127 -10.87 -8.42 11.90
CA PHE A 127 -10.08 -7.36 11.30
C PHE A 127 -8.74 -7.18 12.00
N ASP A 128 -8.70 -7.19 13.34
CA ASP A 128 -7.43 -7.08 14.07
C ASP A 128 -6.51 -8.28 13.77
N ALA A 129 -7.05 -9.49 13.70
CA ALA A 129 -6.28 -10.67 13.33
C ALA A 129 -5.70 -10.56 11.91
N VAL A 130 -6.52 -10.17 10.93
CA VAL A 130 -6.09 -9.94 9.55
C VAL A 130 -5.02 -8.85 9.50
N MET A 131 -5.20 -7.76 10.27
CA MET A 131 -4.24 -6.68 10.41
C MET A 131 -2.90 -7.21 10.92
N LYS A 132 -2.85 -8.04 11.97
CA LYS A 132 -1.59 -8.66 12.44
C LYS A 132 -0.93 -9.52 11.36
N GLY A 133 -1.73 -10.25 10.58
CA GLY A 133 -1.23 -10.99 9.42
C GLY A 133 -0.64 -10.09 8.33
N LEU A 134 -1.27 -8.96 8.02
CA LEU A 134 -0.76 -7.95 7.08
C LEU A 134 0.53 -7.30 7.58
N LEU A 135 0.65 -7.02 8.89
CA LEU A 135 1.88 -6.51 9.50
C LEU A 135 3.02 -7.52 9.37
N LEU A 136 2.78 -8.79 9.70
CA LEU A 136 3.76 -9.86 9.50
C LEU A 136 4.17 -9.98 8.02
N ARG A 137 3.21 -9.86 7.10
CA ARG A 137 3.46 -9.85 5.65
C ARG A 137 4.35 -8.70 5.21
N GLY A 138 4.06 -7.49 5.67
CA GLY A 138 4.84 -6.30 5.36
C GLY A 138 6.27 -6.41 5.90
N ARG A 139 6.43 -6.86 7.15
CA ARG A 139 7.76 -7.14 7.72
C ARG A 139 8.52 -8.18 6.89
N TRP A 140 7.86 -9.26 6.45
CA TRP A 140 8.47 -10.25 5.56
C TRP A 140 8.93 -9.64 4.22
N ILE A 141 8.08 -8.81 3.57
CA ILE A 141 8.43 -8.10 2.34
C ILE A 141 9.66 -7.20 2.58
N ILE A 142 9.66 -6.42 3.66
CA ILE A 142 10.77 -5.52 4.02
C ILE A 142 12.07 -6.30 4.18
N GLN A 143 12.06 -7.38 4.96
CA GLN A 143 13.25 -8.21 5.18
C GLN A 143 13.79 -8.77 3.86
N ARG A 144 12.90 -9.24 2.97
CA ARG A 144 13.27 -9.72 1.63
C ARG A 144 13.91 -8.60 0.80
N MET A 145 13.28 -7.43 0.74
CA MET A 145 13.76 -6.29 -0.02
C MET A 145 15.09 -5.75 0.50
N LYS A 146 15.31 -5.78 1.83
CA LYS A 146 16.59 -5.40 2.45
C LYS A 146 17.77 -6.29 2.09
N THR A 147 17.52 -7.48 1.53
CA THR A 147 18.60 -8.30 0.93
C THR A 147 19.10 -7.76 -0.41
N ILE A 148 18.43 -6.75 -0.97
CA ILE A 148 18.75 -6.14 -2.27
C ILE A 148 19.29 -4.71 -2.12
N ALA A 149 18.64 -3.90 -1.28
CA ALA A 149 19.01 -2.51 -1.04
C ALA A 149 18.94 -2.21 0.46
N GLU A 150 19.87 -1.39 0.95
CA GLU A 150 19.85 -0.92 2.35
C GLU A 150 18.63 -0.04 2.61
N GLU A 151 18.36 0.90 1.71
CA GLU A 151 17.18 1.76 1.77
C GLU A 151 16.00 1.12 1.02
N VAL A 152 14.90 0.93 1.73
CA VAL A 152 13.65 0.41 1.18
C VAL A 152 12.56 1.47 1.35
N ILE A 153 11.72 1.60 0.33
CA ILE A 153 10.48 2.38 0.39
C ILE A 153 9.32 1.41 0.24
N LEU A 154 8.45 1.31 1.25
CA LEU A 154 7.26 0.48 1.19
C LEU A 154 6.02 1.36 1.14
N PHE A 155 5.25 1.25 0.06
CA PHE A 155 3.96 1.93 -0.06
C PHE A 155 2.82 1.08 0.51
N ILE A 156 1.90 1.75 1.20
CA ILE A 156 0.62 1.22 1.62
C ILE A 156 -0.41 1.74 0.61
N ASP A 157 -0.95 0.85 -0.22
CA ASP A 157 -1.88 1.20 -1.28
C ASP A 157 -3.32 1.16 -0.74
N GLU A 158 -3.98 2.31 -0.77
CA GLU A 158 -5.31 2.53 -0.22
C GLU A 158 -6.32 3.11 -1.25
N PRO A 159 -6.55 2.46 -2.40
CA PRO A 159 -7.53 2.94 -3.36
C PRO A 159 -8.96 2.97 -2.79
N GLY A 160 -9.29 2.14 -1.79
CA GLY A 160 -10.58 2.15 -1.11
C GLY A 160 -10.91 3.49 -0.43
N LEU A 161 -9.90 4.28 -0.06
CA LEU A 161 -10.10 5.60 0.53
C LEU A 161 -10.67 6.63 -0.45
N SER A 162 -10.71 6.35 -1.75
CA SER A 162 -11.40 7.23 -2.71
C SER A 162 -12.91 7.32 -2.45
N GLY A 163 -13.48 6.38 -1.70
CA GLY A 163 -14.87 6.42 -1.25
C GLY A 163 -15.10 7.28 -0.01
N PHE A 164 -14.04 7.65 0.72
CA PHE A 164 -14.14 8.40 1.97
C PHE A 164 -14.77 9.78 1.74
N GLY A 165 -15.71 10.17 2.61
CA GLY A 165 -16.52 11.37 2.46
C GLY A 165 -17.80 11.18 1.62
N SER A 166 -18.02 10.00 1.03
CA SER A 166 -19.32 9.64 0.46
C SER A 166 -20.31 9.18 1.53
N ALA A 167 -21.61 9.33 1.27
CA ALA A 167 -22.68 8.90 2.20
C ALA A 167 -22.69 7.38 2.47
N PHE A 168 -21.97 6.59 1.67
CA PHE A 168 -21.91 5.14 1.74
C PHE A 168 -20.60 4.63 2.36
N PHE A 169 -19.69 5.52 2.76
CA PHE A 169 -18.46 5.10 3.43
C PHE A 169 -18.73 4.82 4.90
N SER A 170 -18.49 3.59 5.32
CA SER A 170 -18.95 3.05 6.60
C SER A 170 -17.95 3.15 7.74
N VAL A 171 -16.74 3.66 7.49
CA VAL A 171 -15.63 3.70 8.45
C VAL A 171 -15.31 5.15 8.80
N ASP A 172 -15.17 5.45 10.08
CA ASP A 172 -14.88 6.80 10.57
C ASP A 172 -13.40 7.18 10.41
N ALA A 173 -13.12 8.48 10.39
CA ALA A 173 -11.77 9.02 10.21
C ALA A 173 -10.76 8.53 11.27
N SER A 174 -11.20 8.38 12.53
CA SER A 174 -10.31 7.99 13.62
C SER A 174 -9.85 6.53 13.49
N THR A 175 -10.75 5.64 13.08
CA THR A 175 -10.44 4.25 12.75
C THR A 175 -9.47 4.18 11.57
N ILE A 176 -9.71 4.94 10.50
CA ILE A 176 -8.82 4.97 9.32
C ILE A 176 -7.41 5.42 9.72
N THR A 177 -7.28 6.60 10.34
CA THR A 177 -5.98 7.15 10.73
C THR A 177 -5.28 6.25 11.74
N GLY A 178 -6.01 5.68 12.70
CA GLY A 178 -5.45 4.76 13.70
C GLY A 178 -4.85 3.51 13.06
N ARG A 179 -5.58 2.86 12.15
CA ARG A 179 -5.14 1.61 11.49
C ARG A 179 -4.03 1.85 10.47
N LEU A 180 -4.07 2.97 9.76
CA LEU A 180 -2.96 3.37 8.90
C LEU A 180 -1.70 3.63 9.72
N ASN A 181 -1.80 4.41 10.79
CA ASN A 181 -0.64 4.71 11.65
C ASN A 181 -0.08 3.46 12.31
N GLU A 182 -0.93 2.51 12.73
CA GLU A 182 -0.49 1.20 13.23
C GLU A 182 0.42 0.50 12.20
N MET A 183 0.02 0.47 10.93
CA MET A 183 0.82 -0.12 9.85
C MET A 183 2.09 0.68 9.53
N ILE A 184 1.96 2.00 9.47
CA ILE A 184 3.05 2.92 9.14
C ILE A 184 4.16 2.82 10.18
N GLU A 185 3.82 2.93 11.46
CA GLU A 185 4.79 2.91 12.54
C GLU A 185 5.48 1.55 12.66
N GLU A 186 4.73 0.46 12.45
CA GLU A 186 5.26 -0.89 12.41
C GLU A 186 6.36 -1.05 11.34
N PHE A 187 6.14 -0.50 10.15
CA PHE A 187 7.11 -0.58 9.06
C PHE A 187 8.25 0.41 9.25
N GLN A 188 7.99 1.65 9.69
CA GLN A 188 9.04 2.61 10.04
C GLN A 188 9.99 2.07 11.11
N ALA A 189 9.48 1.30 12.09
CA ALA A 189 10.31 0.62 13.09
C ALA A 189 11.28 -0.41 12.50
N GLN A 190 11.05 -0.88 11.27
CA GLN A 190 11.99 -1.72 10.53
C GLN A 190 13.08 -0.89 9.81
N GLY A 191 13.08 0.44 9.96
CA GLY A 191 14.01 1.35 9.30
C GLY A 191 13.79 1.42 7.80
N VAL A 192 12.55 1.61 7.37
CA VAL A 192 12.18 1.86 5.95
C VAL A 192 11.34 3.12 5.84
N TRP A 193 11.34 3.72 4.66
CA TRP A 193 10.45 4.83 4.33
C TRP A 193 9.06 4.28 4.01
N VAL A 194 8.03 4.83 4.63
CA VAL A 194 6.65 4.37 4.41
C VAL A 194 5.86 5.41 3.65
N GLY A 195 5.40 5.01 2.47
CA GLY A 195 4.51 5.82 1.65
C GLY A 195 3.05 5.39 1.81
N VAL A 196 2.11 6.31 1.64
CA VAL A 196 0.69 5.98 1.44
C VAL A 196 0.27 6.47 0.06
N HIS A 197 -0.45 5.62 -0.67
CA HIS A 197 -0.96 5.93 -2.00
C HIS A 197 -2.49 5.82 -2.03
N CYS A 198 -3.16 6.81 -2.61
CA CYS A 198 -4.57 6.74 -2.96
C CYS A 198 -4.77 7.27 -4.39
N CYS A 199 -5.40 6.47 -5.26
CA CYS A 199 -5.60 6.80 -6.67
C CYS A 199 -6.69 7.86 -6.93
N GLY A 200 -7.63 8.02 -5.99
CA GLY A 200 -8.85 8.79 -6.21
C GLY A 200 -9.00 9.98 -5.27
N ASN A 201 -10.11 10.69 -5.45
CA ASN A 201 -10.48 11.78 -4.57
C ASN A 201 -10.78 11.26 -3.16
N THR A 202 -9.98 11.67 -2.19
CA THR A 202 -10.22 11.41 -0.77
C THR A 202 -10.16 12.72 0.01
N ASP A 203 -10.50 12.70 1.29
CA ASP A 203 -10.17 13.81 2.19
C ASP A 203 -8.67 13.77 2.48
N TRP A 204 -7.89 14.53 1.73
CA TRP A 204 -6.44 14.55 1.86
C TRP A 204 -5.96 15.01 3.23
N SER A 205 -6.77 15.78 3.97
CA SER A 205 -6.42 16.18 5.34
C SER A 205 -6.24 14.96 6.25
N LEU A 206 -6.97 13.88 5.99
CA LEU A 206 -6.85 12.63 6.73
C LEU A 206 -5.48 11.99 6.51
N LEU A 207 -5.05 11.87 5.25
CA LEU A 207 -3.77 11.26 4.89
C LEU A 207 -2.57 12.12 5.31
N LEU A 208 -2.68 13.44 5.14
CA LEU A 208 -1.65 14.41 5.56
C LEU A 208 -1.38 14.37 7.07
N ARG A 209 -2.40 14.03 7.88
CA ARG A 209 -2.29 13.88 9.34
C ARG A 209 -1.85 12.49 9.80
N THR A 210 -1.66 11.53 8.89
CA THR A 210 -1.00 10.25 9.24
C THR A 210 0.49 10.48 9.53
N LYS A 211 1.17 9.43 10.00
CA LYS A 211 2.61 9.43 10.26
C LYS A 211 3.46 9.05 9.04
N ALA A 212 2.85 8.91 7.85
CA ALA A 212 3.55 8.51 6.64
C ALA A 212 4.72 9.45 6.33
N ASP A 213 5.77 8.92 5.72
CA ASP A 213 6.92 9.69 5.25
C ASP A 213 6.66 10.27 3.85
N ILE A 214 5.88 9.53 3.04
CA ILE A 214 5.59 9.89 1.65
C ILE A 214 4.09 9.80 1.40
N ILE A 215 3.51 10.81 0.74
CA ILE A 215 2.12 10.73 0.24
C ILE A 215 2.16 10.77 -1.28
N ASN A 216 1.65 9.72 -1.93
CA ASN A 216 1.49 9.66 -3.37
C ASN A 216 0.03 9.91 -3.75
N PHE A 217 -0.20 11.03 -4.42
CA PHE A 217 -1.50 11.47 -4.89
C PHE A 217 -1.52 11.62 -6.41
N ASP A 218 -2.70 11.54 -7.00
CA ASP A 218 -2.92 11.85 -8.41
C ASP A 218 -2.95 13.38 -8.60
N ALA A 219 -1.78 13.91 -8.96
CA ALA A 219 -1.58 15.32 -9.25
C ALA A 219 -2.19 15.73 -10.60
N TRP A 220 -2.46 14.77 -11.49
CA TRP A 220 -3.15 15.04 -12.74
C TRP A 220 -4.63 15.31 -12.48
N GLY A 221 -5.34 14.41 -11.84
CA GLY A 221 -6.78 14.53 -11.62
C GLY A 221 -7.18 15.44 -10.45
N PHE A 222 -6.38 15.47 -9.39
CA PHE A 222 -6.88 15.92 -8.07
C PHE A 222 -6.01 16.95 -7.34
N PHE A 223 -5.03 17.57 -8.02
CA PHE A 223 -4.16 18.57 -7.38
C PHE A 223 -4.93 19.74 -6.75
N GLU A 224 -5.91 20.33 -7.46
CA GLU A 224 -6.72 21.44 -6.93
C GLU A 224 -7.46 21.09 -5.64
N ARG A 225 -7.81 19.82 -5.43
CA ARG A 225 -8.47 19.35 -4.20
C ARG A 225 -7.47 19.06 -3.10
N PHE A 226 -6.27 18.64 -3.47
CA PHE A 226 -5.15 18.45 -2.55
C PHE A 226 -4.69 19.79 -1.95
N SER A 227 -4.67 20.87 -2.73
CA SER A 227 -4.28 22.22 -2.28
C SER A 227 -5.30 22.92 -1.38
N LEU A 228 -6.50 22.35 -1.19
CA LEU A 228 -7.53 22.90 -0.28
C LEU A 228 -7.19 22.76 1.21
N TYR A 229 -6.11 22.05 1.56
CA TYR A 229 -5.71 21.77 2.93
C TYR A 229 -4.33 22.36 3.29
N PRO A 230 -4.12 23.68 3.15
CA PRO A 230 -2.80 24.30 3.29
C PRO A 230 -2.17 24.10 4.68
N GLU A 231 -2.96 24.10 5.75
CA GLU A 231 -2.45 23.85 7.11
C GLU A 231 -1.92 22.42 7.25
N ALA A 232 -2.74 21.41 6.90
CA ALA A 232 -2.32 20.00 6.99
C ALA A 232 -1.14 19.70 6.07
N LEU A 233 -1.06 20.37 4.93
CA LEU A 233 0.05 20.26 4.00
C LEU A 233 1.34 20.86 4.58
N ASN A 234 1.26 22.06 5.14
CA ASN A 234 2.39 22.71 5.79
C ASN A 234 2.89 21.89 6.97
N ASP A 235 1.98 21.35 7.79
CA ASP A 235 2.33 20.44 8.89
C ASP A 235 3.09 19.23 8.36
N PHE A 236 2.58 18.56 7.31
CA PHE A 236 3.22 17.40 6.69
C PHE A 236 4.62 17.71 6.15
N LEU A 237 4.78 18.82 5.42
CA LEU A 237 6.07 19.23 4.87
C LEU A 237 7.06 19.66 5.97
N SER A 238 6.58 20.36 7.01
CA SER A 238 7.40 20.83 8.13
C SER A 238 8.01 19.68 8.94
N ARG A 239 7.34 18.52 8.98
CA ARG A 239 7.85 17.28 9.57
C ARG A 239 8.64 16.41 8.58
N HIS A 240 9.17 17.00 7.52
CA HIS A 240 9.96 16.36 6.45
C HIS A 240 9.20 15.34 5.59
N GLY A 241 7.87 15.41 5.57
CA GLY A 241 7.06 14.62 4.67
C GLY A 241 7.34 14.93 3.20
N VAL A 242 7.28 13.91 2.35
CA VAL A 242 7.57 14.01 0.91
C VAL A 242 6.29 13.80 0.11
N LEU A 243 6.07 14.65 -0.88
CA LEU A 243 4.98 14.50 -1.85
C LEU A 243 5.49 13.76 -3.09
N ALA A 244 4.87 12.64 -3.42
CA ALA A 244 5.09 11.93 -4.67
C ALA A 244 3.98 12.29 -5.67
N TRP A 245 4.37 13.01 -6.73
CA TRP A 245 3.42 13.60 -7.69
C TRP A 245 3.08 12.62 -8.81
N GLY A 246 1.91 11.98 -8.73
CA GLY A 246 1.37 11.16 -9.82
C GLY A 246 0.87 12.04 -10.96
N ILE A 247 1.77 12.49 -11.84
CA ILE A 247 1.43 13.44 -12.92
C ILE A 247 0.96 12.77 -14.22
N VAL A 248 1.38 11.53 -14.48
CA VAL A 248 1.01 10.84 -15.72
C VAL A 248 -0.35 10.17 -15.51
N PRO A 249 -1.41 10.56 -16.24
CA PRO A 249 -2.72 9.96 -16.07
C PRO A 249 -2.66 8.48 -16.42
N THR A 250 -3.32 7.65 -15.62
CA THR A 250 -3.48 6.21 -15.91
C THR A 250 -4.86 5.90 -16.47
N ALA A 251 -5.92 6.42 -15.84
CA ALA A 251 -7.30 6.22 -16.28
C ALA A 251 -7.69 7.15 -17.46
N GLU A 252 -7.22 8.40 -17.42
CA GLU A 252 -7.51 9.42 -18.44
C GLU A 252 -6.47 9.46 -19.56
N PHE A 253 -5.54 8.50 -19.62
CA PHE A 253 -4.48 8.51 -20.62
C PHE A 253 -5.07 8.39 -22.03
N THR A 254 -4.95 9.46 -22.82
CA THR A 254 -5.42 9.47 -24.21
C THR A 254 -4.31 9.14 -25.21
N GLY A 255 -3.05 9.12 -24.76
CA GLY A 255 -1.87 8.99 -25.62
C GLY A 255 -1.51 10.30 -26.34
N LYS A 256 -2.21 11.40 -26.04
CA LYS A 256 -1.97 12.74 -26.59
C LYS A 256 -1.27 13.66 -25.60
N GLU A 257 -1.12 13.23 -24.35
CA GLU A 257 -0.42 13.97 -23.31
C GLU A 257 1.04 14.15 -23.69
N THR A 258 1.51 15.40 -23.72
CA THR A 258 2.90 15.73 -24.04
C THR A 258 3.72 15.96 -22.78
N VAL A 259 5.05 15.82 -22.90
CA VAL A 259 5.98 16.09 -21.79
C VAL A 259 5.84 17.55 -21.32
N GLU A 260 5.61 18.47 -22.24
CA GLU A 260 5.41 19.90 -21.97
C GLU A 260 4.16 20.12 -21.12
N ALA A 261 3.02 19.50 -21.48
CA ALA A 261 1.78 19.64 -20.73
C ALA A 261 1.89 19.07 -19.30
N LEU A 262 2.57 17.94 -19.13
CA LEU A 262 2.84 17.34 -17.82
C LEU A 262 3.73 18.25 -16.97
N ARG A 263 4.78 18.81 -17.59
CA ARG A 263 5.71 19.73 -16.92
C ARG A 263 5.03 21.01 -16.48
N GLU A 264 4.27 21.67 -17.36
CA GLU A 264 3.55 22.91 -17.03
C GLU A 264 2.60 22.70 -15.85
N LYS A 265 1.93 21.54 -15.80
CA LYS A 265 1.01 21.22 -14.69
C LYS A 265 1.75 20.99 -13.37
N LEU A 266 2.92 20.34 -13.38
CA LEU A 266 3.77 20.23 -12.19
C LEU A 266 4.28 21.59 -11.72
N GLU A 267 4.77 22.43 -12.63
CA GLU A 267 5.30 23.75 -12.29
C GLU A 267 4.24 24.65 -11.67
N ARG A 268 3.01 24.65 -12.22
CA ARG A 268 1.87 25.33 -11.60
C ARG A 268 1.61 24.82 -10.18
N GLY A 269 1.60 23.50 -9.99
CA GLY A 269 1.38 22.92 -8.67
C GLY A 269 2.47 23.27 -7.66
N PHE A 270 3.73 23.27 -8.07
CA PHE A 270 4.82 23.71 -7.20
C PHE A 270 4.69 25.19 -6.80
N HIS A 271 4.29 26.05 -7.74
CA HIS A 271 4.06 27.46 -7.44
C HIS A 271 2.94 27.66 -6.42
N GLU A 272 1.81 26.96 -6.59
CA GLU A 272 0.67 27.03 -5.67
C GLU A 272 1.01 26.56 -4.26
N LEU A 273 1.90 25.58 -4.09
CA LEU A 273 2.34 25.13 -2.76
C LEU A 273 3.44 26.00 -2.13
N SER A 274 4.09 26.85 -2.93
CA SER A 274 5.20 27.70 -2.48
C SER A 274 4.78 29.13 -2.08
N GLY A 275 3.54 29.52 -2.37
CA GLY A 275 2.94 30.81 -2.03
C GLY A 275 2.24 30.82 -0.69
#